data_AF-A0ABD3QFC2-F1
#
_entry.id   AF-A0ABD3QFC2-F1
#
_cell.length_a   1.000
_cell.length_b   1.000
_cell.length_c   1.000
_cell.angle_alpha   90.00
_cell.angle_beta   90.00
_cell.angle_gamma   90.00
#
_symmetry.space_group_name_H-M   'P 1'
#
loop_
_entity.id
_entity.type
_entity.pdbx_description
1 polymer ?
#
loop_
_entity_poly.entity_id
_entity_poly.type
_entity_poly.pdbx_seq_one_letter_code
_entity_poly.pdbx_strand_id
1 'polypeptide(L)'
;MLFNRASRNLFTGSFKRFKSTLADAGASESAFAAGAVVTTFGTYMLADFLSNFIQHPTQKMDYGYFNQFLGRPVDQNWWGTRTQHIVGVAACLAVTDHTSQHLFGKYLGRPLCFAKSPAAFVAHTFFFIFGGVAFYCAGDAALNPAHEGHREAELKSGLYSTYIGSCTAWFEPYMAPALGKVAGTAISNTWVGSALLPATLAYSTVKGVGWYDWGNSGLNDHEMKLNGLVEASEQ
;
A
#
# COMPACT_ATOMS: atom_id res chain seq x y z
N MET A 1 -50.08 15.82 17.69
CA MET A 1 -49.36 16.51 16.59
C MET A 1 -48.18 17.36 17.09
N LEU A 2 -47.29 16.81 17.94
CA LEU A 2 -46.09 17.52 18.43
C LEU A 2 -44.79 16.70 18.35
N PHE A 3 -44.83 15.47 17.81
CA PHE A 3 -43.67 14.60 17.68
C PHE A 3 -43.01 14.58 16.28
N ASN A 4 -43.54 15.34 15.30
CA ASN A 4 -43.03 15.34 13.92
C ASN A 4 -42.11 16.52 13.57
N ARG A 5 -41.78 17.40 14.51
CA ARG A 5 -40.90 18.57 14.25
C ARG A 5 -39.50 18.45 14.85
N ALA A 6 -39.27 17.59 15.85
CA ALA A 6 -37.96 17.45 16.50
C ALA A 6 -36.99 16.52 15.73
N SER A 7 -37.49 15.59 14.91
CA SER A 7 -36.66 14.69 14.10
C SER A 7 -36.12 15.33 12.82
N ARG A 8 -36.71 16.44 12.36
CA ARG A 8 -36.27 17.14 11.13
C ARG A 8 -35.07 18.07 11.35
N ASN A 9 -34.80 18.50 12.58
CA ASN A 9 -33.69 19.41 12.87
C ASN A 9 -32.40 18.71 13.32
N LEU A 10 -32.43 17.39 13.53
CA LEU A 10 -31.22 16.57 13.77
C LEU A 10 -30.60 16.00 12.47
N PHE A 11 -31.32 16.08 11.34
CA PHE A 11 -30.81 15.67 10.01
C PHE A 11 -30.43 16.85 9.10
N THR A 12 -30.71 18.09 9.52
CA THR A 12 -30.33 19.31 8.78
C THR A 12 -29.00 19.92 9.23
N GLY A 13 -28.35 19.35 10.25
CA GLY A 13 -26.90 19.51 10.50
C GLY A 13 -26.04 18.68 9.53
N SER A 14 -26.61 18.35 8.37
CA SER A 14 -26.00 17.61 7.27
C SER A 14 -24.64 18.21 6.91
N PHE A 15 -23.59 17.42 7.16
CA PHE A 15 -22.61 17.09 6.14
C PHE A 15 -22.24 18.29 5.25
N LYS A 16 -21.43 19.20 5.80
CA LYS A 16 -20.61 20.06 4.94
C LYS A 16 -19.63 19.15 4.18
N ARG A 17 -20.09 18.73 3.00
CA ARG A 17 -19.33 18.35 1.80
C ARG A 17 -18.10 17.46 2.03
N PHE A 18 -18.33 16.16 2.15
CA PHE A 18 -17.48 15.19 1.44
C PHE A 18 -18.11 14.98 0.06
N LYS A 19 -17.89 15.97 -0.83
CA LYS A 19 -18.25 15.87 -2.24
C LYS A 19 -17.07 15.21 -2.94
N SER A 20 -17.03 13.88 -2.98
CA SER A 20 -16.26 13.19 -4.02
C SER A 20 -17.06 13.30 -5.32
N THR A 21 -17.04 14.49 -5.92
CA THR A 21 -17.59 14.69 -7.26
C THR A 21 -16.51 14.31 -8.26
N LEU A 22 -16.73 13.17 -8.92
CA LEU A 22 -16.54 13.15 -10.36
C LEU A 22 -17.36 14.33 -10.94
N ALA A 23 -16.66 15.16 -11.71
CA ALA A 23 -17.12 16.29 -12.51
C ALA A 23 -17.60 17.55 -11.75
N ASP A 24 -16.80 18.62 -11.81
CA ASP A 24 -17.09 19.71 -12.76
C ASP A 24 -15.87 20.63 -12.98
N ALA A 25 -15.84 21.23 -14.14
CA ALA A 25 -14.72 21.90 -14.82
C ALA A 25 -13.97 23.01 -14.05
N GLY A 26 -12.68 23.17 -14.39
CA GLY A 26 -12.06 24.50 -14.44
C GLY A 26 -11.20 24.96 -13.25
N ALA A 27 -10.47 24.07 -12.57
CA ALA A 27 -9.41 24.48 -11.64
C ALA A 27 -8.07 23.87 -12.08
N SER A 28 -7.08 24.73 -12.28
CA SER A 28 -5.77 24.52 -12.90
C SER A 28 -5.22 23.07 -12.95
N GLU A 29 -4.86 22.61 -14.15
CA GLU A 29 -4.12 21.38 -14.42
C GLU A 29 -2.80 21.23 -13.62
N SER A 30 -2.29 22.33 -13.04
CA SER A 30 -1.08 22.35 -12.21
C SER A 30 -1.28 21.81 -10.77
N ALA A 31 -2.51 21.52 -10.36
CA ALA A 31 -2.81 20.77 -9.13
C ALA A 31 -2.87 19.25 -9.43
N PHE A 32 -1.77 18.72 -9.95
CA PHE A 32 -1.36 17.33 -9.71
C PHE A 32 -1.27 17.19 -8.17
N ALA A 33 -2.40 16.92 -7.53
CA ALA A 33 -2.69 17.44 -6.20
C ALA A 33 -1.86 16.73 -5.13
N ALA A 34 -0.82 17.39 -4.63
CA ALA A 34 0.04 16.88 -3.55
C ALA A 34 -0.75 16.28 -2.37
N GLY A 35 -1.92 16.86 -2.02
CA GLY A 35 -2.79 16.32 -0.98
C GLY A 35 -3.40 14.94 -1.29
N ALA A 36 -3.66 14.63 -2.56
CA ALA A 36 -4.14 13.31 -2.97
C ALA A 36 -3.02 12.26 -2.90
N VAL A 37 -1.81 12.63 -3.32
CA VAL A 37 -0.61 11.76 -3.19
C VAL A 37 -0.32 11.45 -1.72
N VAL A 38 -0.41 12.44 -0.82
CA VAL A 38 -0.21 12.25 0.63
C VAL A 38 -1.26 11.30 1.23
N THR A 39 -2.52 11.40 0.78
CA THR A 39 -3.59 10.48 1.24
C THR A 39 -3.33 9.05 0.76
N THR A 40 -2.95 8.89 -0.51
CA THR A 40 -2.55 7.59 -1.07
C THR A 40 -1.35 7.02 -0.33
N PHE A 41 -0.32 7.83 -0.08
CA PHE A 41 0.86 7.46 0.69
C PHE A 41 0.49 6.93 2.08
N GLY A 42 -0.33 7.66 2.85
CA GLY A 42 -0.78 7.20 4.17
C GLY A 42 -1.61 5.92 4.11
N THR A 43 -2.44 5.76 3.07
CA THR A 43 -3.21 4.53 2.83
C THR A 43 -2.28 3.35 2.57
N TYR A 44 -1.27 3.54 1.73
CA TYR A 44 -0.30 2.50 1.40
C TYR A 44 0.62 2.15 2.56
N MET A 45 1.06 3.12 3.36
CA MET A 45 1.81 2.82 4.59
C MET A 45 1.00 1.95 5.54
N LEU A 46 -0.27 2.30 5.77
CA LEU A 46 -1.12 1.53 6.67
C LEU A 46 -1.42 0.14 6.09
N ALA A 47 -1.66 0.04 4.77
CA ALA A 47 -1.89 -1.22 4.09
C ALA A 47 -0.67 -2.15 4.16
N ASP A 48 0.54 -1.63 3.92
CA ASP A 48 1.80 -2.37 4.00
C ASP A 48 2.05 -2.85 5.45
N PHE A 49 1.83 -1.98 6.43
CA PHE A 49 1.90 -2.33 7.85
C PHE A 49 0.89 -3.42 8.23
N LEU A 50 -0.37 -3.29 7.80
CA LEU A 50 -1.41 -4.29 8.06
C LEU A 50 -1.12 -5.63 7.38
N SER A 51 -0.49 -5.62 6.20
CA SER A 51 -0.12 -6.85 5.51
C SER A 51 0.87 -7.68 6.32
N ASN A 52 1.79 -7.03 7.06
CA ASN A 52 2.72 -7.75 7.93
C ASN A 52 1.98 -8.58 9.00
N PHE A 53 0.84 -8.13 9.52
CA PHE A 53 0.05 -8.93 10.47
C PHE A 53 -0.63 -10.13 9.81
N ILE A 54 -0.94 -10.04 8.53
CA ILE A 54 -1.49 -11.16 7.76
C ILE A 54 -0.38 -12.19 7.49
N GLN A 55 0.81 -11.71 7.13
CA GLN A 55 1.94 -12.54 6.73
C GLN A 55 2.68 -13.16 7.94
N HIS A 56 2.72 -12.44 9.05
CA HIS A 56 3.50 -12.74 10.24
C HIS A 56 2.67 -12.61 11.54
N PRO A 57 1.54 -13.34 11.67
CA PRO A 57 0.53 -13.08 12.69
C PRO A 57 1.01 -13.23 14.14
N THR A 58 2.06 -14.05 14.38
CA THR A 58 2.58 -14.34 15.72
C THR A 58 4.01 -13.86 15.92
N GLN A 59 4.64 -13.28 14.89
CA GLN A 59 6.06 -12.98 14.91
C GLN A 59 6.31 -11.50 15.21
N LYS A 60 7.38 -11.23 15.93
CA LYS A 60 7.90 -9.89 16.17
C LYS A 60 8.65 -9.43 14.92
N MET A 61 8.21 -8.32 14.37
CA MET A 61 8.83 -7.67 13.21
C MET A 61 9.81 -6.59 13.64
N ASP A 62 10.81 -6.31 12.81
CA ASP A 62 11.78 -5.26 13.05
C ASP A 62 11.35 -3.92 12.44
N TYR A 63 10.79 -3.04 13.28
CA TYR A 63 10.40 -1.69 12.88
C TYR A 63 11.51 -0.65 13.17
N GLY A 64 12.76 -1.09 13.32
CA GLY A 64 13.92 -0.22 13.49
C GLY A 64 13.80 0.67 14.72
N TYR A 65 13.96 1.98 14.54
CA TYR A 65 13.78 2.97 15.60
C TYR A 65 12.47 2.79 16.41
N PHE A 66 11.37 2.34 15.79
CA PHE A 66 10.11 2.16 16.51
C PHE A 66 10.13 1.04 17.55
N ASN A 67 11.04 0.06 17.42
CA ASN A 67 11.20 -0.99 18.40
C ASN A 67 11.65 -0.45 19.77
N GLN A 68 12.35 0.70 19.81
CA GLN A 68 12.77 1.34 21.07
C GLN A 68 11.57 1.74 21.93
N PHE A 69 10.47 2.21 21.32
CA PHE A 69 9.25 2.58 22.04
C PHE A 69 8.51 1.38 22.64
N LEU A 70 8.78 0.17 22.13
CA LEU A 70 8.22 -1.08 22.63
C LEU A 70 9.15 -1.78 23.63
N GLY A 71 10.28 -1.15 24.00
CA GLY A 71 11.32 -1.75 24.84
C GLY A 71 12.00 -2.96 24.19
N ARG A 72 12.01 -3.03 22.85
CA ARG A 72 12.61 -4.13 22.08
C ARG A 72 14.00 -3.73 21.58
N PRO A 73 14.92 -4.71 21.42
CA PRO A 73 16.25 -4.43 20.90
C PRO A 73 16.20 -3.97 19.44
N VAL A 74 17.11 -3.07 19.10
CA VAL A 74 17.26 -2.49 17.75
C VAL A 74 18.66 -2.79 17.26
N ASP A 75 18.75 -3.43 16.10
CA ASP A 75 20.02 -3.65 15.41
C ASP A 75 20.34 -2.45 14.49
N GLN A 76 19.41 -2.11 13.59
CA GLN A 76 19.50 -0.94 12.72
C GLN A 76 18.32 0.01 12.94
N ASN A 77 18.58 1.32 12.90
CA ASN A 77 17.52 2.32 13.09
C ASN A 77 16.59 2.46 11.86
N TRP A 78 17.11 2.19 10.66
CA TRP A 78 16.41 2.46 9.40
C TRP A 78 16.64 1.40 8.33
N TRP A 79 17.87 1.24 7.84
CA TRP A 79 18.17 0.31 6.74
C TRP A 79 17.89 -1.14 7.11
N GLY A 80 17.26 -1.89 6.20
CA GLY A 80 16.90 -3.30 6.41
C GLY A 80 15.69 -3.53 7.34
N THR A 81 15.02 -2.46 7.78
CA THR A 81 13.87 -2.53 8.69
C THR A 81 12.56 -2.54 7.92
N ARG A 82 11.50 -3.10 8.52
CA ARG A 82 10.13 -3.04 7.96
C ARG A 82 9.64 -1.60 7.80
N THR A 83 10.08 -0.68 8.66
CA THR A 83 9.70 0.73 8.56
C THR A 83 10.26 1.38 7.29
N GLN A 84 11.53 1.11 6.97
CA GLN A 84 12.12 1.62 5.74
C GLN A 84 11.42 1.05 4.50
N HIS A 85 11.10 -0.25 4.50
CA HIS A 85 10.29 -0.86 3.45
C HIS A 85 8.91 -0.21 3.32
N ILE A 86 8.14 -0.12 4.42
CA ILE A 86 6.79 0.48 4.45
C ILE A 86 6.80 1.89 3.87
N VAL A 87 7.71 2.74 4.36
CA VAL A 87 7.77 4.15 3.93
C VAL A 87 8.25 4.25 2.49
N GLY A 88 9.31 3.53 2.14
CA GLY A 88 9.92 3.55 0.82
C GLY A 88 8.97 3.07 -0.26
N VAL A 89 8.37 1.90 -0.08
CA VAL A 89 7.44 1.31 -1.04
C VAL A 89 6.17 2.17 -1.17
N ALA A 90 5.58 2.61 -0.05
CA ALA A 90 4.39 3.46 -0.09
C ALA A 90 4.64 4.79 -0.82
N ALA A 91 5.80 5.43 -0.62
CA ALA A 91 6.14 6.67 -1.30
C ALA A 91 6.28 6.46 -2.82
N CYS A 92 7.00 5.41 -3.22
CA CYS A 92 7.19 5.09 -4.63
C CYS A 92 5.86 4.74 -5.31
N LEU A 93 5.04 3.91 -4.66
CA LEU A 93 3.71 3.54 -5.16
C LEU A 93 2.76 4.72 -5.26
N ALA A 94 2.73 5.62 -4.29
CA ALA A 94 1.87 6.80 -4.36
C ALA A 94 2.24 7.68 -5.57
N VAL A 95 3.53 7.84 -5.86
CA VAL A 95 3.98 8.60 -7.03
C VAL A 95 3.63 7.89 -8.33
N THR A 96 3.91 6.58 -8.44
CA THR A 96 3.65 5.84 -9.67
C THR A 96 2.16 5.60 -9.92
N ASP A 97 1.34 5.45 -8.88
CA ASP A 97 -0.12 5.37 -8.98
C ASP A 97 -0.68 6.64 -9.63
N HIS A 98 -0.43 7.81 -9.05
CA HIS A 98 -0.92 9.08 -9.59
C HIS A 98 -0.37 9.38 -10.98
N THR A 99 0.90 9.05 -11.23
CA THR A 99 1.50 9.19 -12.57
C THR A 99 0.81 8.28 -13.59
N SER A 100 0.57 7.02 -13.21
CA SER A 100 -0.09 6.03 -14.07
C SER A 100 -1.56 6.42 -14.31
N GLN A 101 -2.31 6.83 -13.28
CA GLN A 101 -3.68 7.35 -13.43
C GLN A 101 -3.73 8.53 -14.40
N HIS A 102 -2.76 9.45 -14.34
CA HIS A 102 -2.68 10.57 -15.27
C HIS A 102 -2.44 10.12 -16.72
N LEU A 103 -1.48 9.22 -16.94
CA LEU A 103 -1.15 8.69 -18.28
C LEU A 103 -2.34 7.95 -18.90
N PHE A 104 -2.95 7.03 -18.14
CA PHE A 104 -4.12 6.28 -18.60
C PHE A 104 -5.34 7.17 -18.79
N GLY A 105 -5.58 8.14 -17.89
CA GLY A 105 -6.67 9.10 -18.03
C GLY A 105 -6.56 9.95 -19.30
N LYS A 106 -5.35 10.42 -19.61
CA LYS A 106 -5.06 11.17 -20.84
C LYS A 106 -5.25 10.30 -22.09
N TYR A 107 -4.74 9.07 -22.08
CA TYR A 107 -4.87 8.14 -23.20
C TYR A 107 -6.31 7.73 -23.47
N LEU A 108 -7.11 7.47 -22.42
CA LEU A 108 -8.49 6.99 -22.56
C LEU A 108 -9.49 8.12 -22.86
N GLY A 109 -9.13 9.39 -22.61
CA GLY A 109 -10.06 10.51 -22.72
C GLY A 109 -11.23 10.46 -21.73
N ARG A 110 -11.13 9.62 -20.70
CA ARG A 110 -12.17 9.42 -19.66
C ARG A 110 -11.55 8.98 -18.33
N PRO A 111 -12.24 9.17 -17.20
CA PRO A 111 -11.74 8.74 -15.90
C PRO A 111 -11.43 7.24 -15.88
N LEU A 112 -10.24 6.90 -15.41
CA LEU A 112 -9.79 5.52 -15.22
C LEU A 112 -10.55 4.93 -14.02
N CYS A 113 -11.43 3.96 -14.28
CA CYS A 113 -12.04 3.17 -13.22
C CYS A 113 -12.40 1.77 -13.71
N PHE A 114 -12.41 0.81 -12.79
CA PHE A 114 -12.66 -0.58 -13.13
C PHE A 114 -14.01 -0.78 -13.85
N ALA A 115 -15.06 -0.06 -13.43
CA ALA A 115 -16.40 -0.16 -14.01
C ALA A 115 -16.49 0.33 -15.47
N LYS A 116 -15.68 1.30 -15.88
CA LYS A 116 -15.77 1.92 -17.23
C LYS A 116 -14.69 1.40 -18.18
N SER A 117 -13.53 1.01 -17.64
CA SER A 117 -12.34 0.66 -18.40
C SER A 117 -11.57 -0.47 -17.72
N PRO A 118 -12.16 -1.68 -17.59
CA PRO A 118 -11.61 -2.77 -16.78
C PRO A 118 -10.22 -3.21 -17.23
N ALA A 119 -10.02 -3.42 -18.54
CA ALA A 119 -8.72 -3.83 -19.06
C ALA A 119 -7.62 -2.78 -18.80
N ALA A 120 -7.93 -1.50 -19.01
CA ALA A 120 -6.99 -0.42 -18.76
C ALA A 120 -6.73 -0.23 -17.26
N PHE A 121 -7.73 -0.48 -16.40
CA PHE A 121 -7.58 -0.42 -14.96
C PHE A 121 -6.67 -1.55 -14.44
N VAL A 122 -6.84 -2.78 -14.94
CA VAL A 122 -5.94 -3.91 -14.62
C VAL A 122 -4.52 -3.62 -15.11
N ALA A 123 -4.35 -3.09 -16.33
CA ALA A 123 -3.04 -2.72 -16.84
C ALA A 123 -2.39 -1.62 -15.97
N HIS A 124 -3.15 -0.59 -15.60
CA HIS A 124 -2.72 0.44 -14.67
C HIS A 124 -2.26 -0.17 -13.34
N THR A 125 -3.04 -1.08 -12.75
CA THR A 125 -2.68 -1.79 -11.50
C THR A 125 -1.32 -2.47 -11.61
N PHE A 126 -1.11 -3.24 -12.68
CA PHE A 126 0.19 -3.87 -12.92
C PHE A 126 1.31 -2.82 -13.01
N PHE A 127 1.14 -1.79 -13.85
CA PHE A 127 2.21 -0.83 -14.11
C PHE A 127 2.57 0.03 -12.90
N PHE A 128 1.60 0.47 -12.11
CA PHE A 128 1.93 1.31 -10.96
C PHE A 128 2.57 0.48 -9.84
N ILE A 129 2.12 -0.76 -9.61
CA ILE A 129 2.72 -1.67 -8.62
C ILE A 129 4.13 -2.01 -9.05
N PHE A 130 4.30 -2.53 -10.26
CA PHE A 130 5.61 -2.91 -10.77
C PHE A 130 6.57 -1.72 -10.78
N GLY A 131 6.15 -0.59 -11.35
CA GLY A 131 6.97 0.61 -11.43
C GLY A 131 7.34 1.19 -10.06
N GLY A 132 6.39 1.22 -9.12
CA GLY A 132 6.61 1.77 -7.79
C GLY A 132 7.56 0.90 -6.97
N VAL A 133 7.32 -0.42 -6.91
CA VAL A 133 8.21 -1.33 -6.18
C VAL A 133 9.57 -1.45 -6.88
N ALA A 134 9.63 -1.44 -8.21
CA ALA A 134 10.91 -1.39 -8.95
C ALA A 134 11.72 -0.13 -8.63
N PHE A 135 11.06 1.02 -8.53
CA PHE A 135 11.71 2.27 -8.15
C PHE A 135 12.24 2.20 -6.70
N TYR A 136 11.46 1.61 -5.78
CA TYR A 136 11.93 1.31 -4.43
C TYR A 136 13.15 0.39 -4.44
N CYS A 137 13.11 -0.75 -5.15
CA CYS A 137 14.23 -1.70 -5.22
C CYS A 137 15.49 -1.04 -5.77
N ALA A 138 15.37 -0.19 -6.79
CA ALA A 138 16.49 0.59 -7.32
C ALA A 138 17.07 1.56 -6.29
N GLY A 139 16.20 2.26 -5.55
CA GLY A 139 16.61 3.15 -4.47
C GLY A 139 17.28 2.41 -3.31
N ASP A 140 16.69 1.30 -2.86
CA ASP A 140 17.24 0.47 -1.79
C ASP A 140 18.59 -0.12 -2.20
N ALA A 141 18.68 -0.77 -3.37
CA ALA A 141 19.94 -1.31 -3.88
C ALA A 141 21.03 -0.23 -4.01
N ALA A 142 20.68 1.00 -4.39
CA ALA A 142 21.65 2.08 -4.58
C ALA A 142 22.12 2.73 -3.27
N LEU A 143 21.24 2.84 -2.28
CA LEU A 143 21.45 3.67 -1.09
C LEU A 143 21.66 2.88 0.20
N ASN A 144 21.18 1.63 0.27
CA ASN A 144 21.32 0.80 1.45
C ASN A 144 22.76 0.28 1.58
N PRO A 145 23.48 0.63 2.67
CA PRO A 145 24.86 0.18 2.87
C PRO A 145 24.99 -1.34 2.97
N ALA A 146 23.93 -2.06 3.38
CA ALA A 146 23.94 -3.52 3.48
C ALA A 146 24.17 -4.21 2.12
N HIS A 147 23.91 -3.50 1.01
CA HIS A 147 24.02 -4.03 -0.35
C HIS A 147 25.36 -3.69 -1.02
N GLU A 148 26.30 -3.07 -0.31
CA GLU A 148 27.64 -2.78 -0.85
C GLU A 148 28.31 -4.06 -1.36
N GLY A 149 28.87 -3.99 -2.58
CA GLY A 149 29.45 -5.16 -3.25
C GLY A 149 28.45 -6.07 -3.97
N HIS A 150 27.14 -5.96 -3.69
CA HIS A 150 26.10 -6.86 -4.25
C HIS A 150 24.89 -6.15 -4.88
N ARG A 151 24.92 -4.83 -5.00
CA ARG A 151 23.79 -3.98 -5.49
C ARG A 151 23.12 -4.46 -6.77
N GLU A 152 23.87 -4.92 -7.76
CA GLU A 152 23.29 -5.40 -9.02
C GLU A 152 22.48 -6.68 -8.83
N ALA A 153 22.98 -7.61 -8.00
CA ALA A 153 22.29 -8.85 -7.68
C ALA A 153 20.99 -8.55 -6.91
N GLU A 154 21.06 -7.66 -5.91
CA GLU A 154 19.90 -7.21 -5.15
C GLU A 154 18.85 -6.54 -6.03
N LEU A 155 19.26 -5.65 -6.93
CA LEU A 155 18.34 -5.01 -7.87
C LEU A 155 17.66 -6.04 -8.78
N LYS A 156 18.43 -6.97 -9.37
CA LYS A 156 17.86 -8.00 -10.26
C LYS A 156 16.89 -8.91 -9.52
N SER A 157 17.26 -9.36 -8.33
CA SER A 157 16.41 -10.19 -7.47
C SER A 157 15.12 -9.46 -7.13
N GLY A 158 15.22 -8.23 -6.61
CA GLY A 158 14.08 -7.40 -6.26
C GLY A 158 13.16 -7.10 -7.45
N LEU A 159 13.71 -6.81 -8.63
CA LEU A 159 12.91 -6.61 -9.85
C LEU A 159 12.16 -7.88 -10.28
N TYR A 160 12.81 -9.05 -10.18
CA TYR A 160 12.19 -10.31 -10.55
C TYR A 160 11.06 -10.70 -9.59
N SER A 161 11.31 -10.60 -8.28
CA SER A 161 10.29 -10.79 -7.25
C SER A 161 9.12 -9.81 -7.42
N THR A 162 9.42 -8.55 -7.75
CA THR A 162 8.41 -7.52 -8.03
C THR A 162 7.57 -7.86 -9.26
N TYR A 163 8.18 -8.37 -10.33
CA TYR A 163 7.46 -8.80 -11.51
C TYR A 163 6.45 -9.91 -11.18
N ILE A 164 6.89 -10.94 -10.44
CA ILE A 164 6.03 -12.04 -9.98
C ILE A 164 4.88 -11.50 -9.12
N GLY A 165 5.19 -10.69 -8.10
CA GLY A 165 4.18 -10.14 -7.20
C GLY A 165 3.19 -9.22 -7.91
N SER A 166 3.64 -8.40 -8.85
CA SER A 166 2.75 -7.50 -9.61
C SER A 166 1.78 -8.28 -10.49
N CYS A 167 2.17 -9.46 -10.99
CA CYS A 167 1.28 -10.34 -11.74
C CYS A 167 0.20 -10.99 -10.88
N THR A 168 0.38 -11.06 -9.55
CA THR A 168 -0.55 -11.74 -8.64
C THR A 168 -1.58 -10.80 -8.02
N ALA A 169 -1.35 -9.48 -8.06
CA ALA A 169 -2.25 -8.44 -7.56
C ALA A 169 -3.44 -8.11 -8.49
N TRP A 170 -3.64 -8.85 -9.58
CA TRP A 170 -4.69 -8.61 -10.59
C TRP A 170 -6.12 -8.60 -10.03
N PHE A 171 -6.34 -9.18 -8.84
CA PHE A 171 -7.65 -9.26 -8.20
C PHE A 171 -8.03 -7.98 -7.45
N GLU A 172 -7.08 -7.07 -7.16
CA GLU A 172 -7.33 -5.82 -6.41
C GLU A 172 -8.56 -5.05 -6.93
N PRO A 173 -8.76 -4.87 -8.25
CA PRO A 173 -9.92 -4.12 -8.76
C PRO A 173 -11.28 -4.77 -8.46
N TYR A 174 -11.31 -6.07 -8.16
CA TYR A 174 -12.52 -6.84 -7.87
C TYR A 174 -12.91 -6.79 -6.39
N MET A 175 -12.03 -6.32 -5.51
CA MET A 175 -12.24 -6.35 -4.06
C MET A 175 -13.41 -5.47 -3.61
N ALA A 176 -13.46 -4.21 -4.06
CA ALA A 176 -14.55 -3.31 -3.67
C ALA A 176 -15.92 -3.79 -4.19
N PRO A 177 -16.07 -4.26 -5.45
CA PRO A 177 -17.29 -4.93 -5.91
C PRO A 177 -17.68 -6.17 -5.09
N ALA A 178 -16.71 -7.02 -4.71
CA ALA A 178 -16.95 -8.20 -3.90
C ALA A 178 -17.43 -7.82 -2.48
N LEU A 179 -16.76 -6.85 -1.84
CA LEU A 179 -17.14 -6.33 -0.53
C LEU A 179 -18.53 -5.71 -0.57
N GLY A 180 -18.87 -4.98 -1.63
CA GLY A 180 -20.21 -4.40 -1.81
C GLY A 180 -21.32 -5.47 -1.87
N LYS A 181 -21.03 -6.67 -2.40
CA LYS A 181 -21.97 -7.80 -2.41
C LYS A 181 -22.11 -8.47 -1.05
N VAL A 182 -21.03 -8.58 -0.28
CA VAL A 182 -21.01 -9.33 0.98
C VAL A 182 -21.40 -8.47 2.19
N ALA A 183 -20.82 -7.29 2.29
CA ALA A 183 -20.95 -6.39 3.45
C ALA A 183 -21.87 -5.17 3.15
N GLY A 184 -22.32 -5.03 1.91
CA GLY A 184 -23.19 -3.94 1.47
C GLY A 184 -22.44 -2.70 1.00
N THR A 185 -23.12 -1.89 0.19
CA THR A 185 -22.55 -0.70 -0.46
C THR A 185 -22.14 0.40 0.53
N ALA A 186 -22.77 0.46 1.70
CA ALA A 186 -22.40 1.40 2.76
C ALA A 186 -20.96 1.19 3.23
N ILE A 187 -20.54 -0.08 3.39
CA ILE A 187 -19.18 -0.43 3.83
C ILE A 187 -18.19 -0.29 2.66
N SER A 188 -18.55 -0.78 1.47
CA SER A 188 -17.67 -0.72 0.30
C SER A 188 -17.35 0.70 -0.16
N ASN A 189 -18.19 1.70 0.17
CA ASN A 189 -17.97 3.09 -0.19
C ASN A 189 -17.16 3.89 0.86
N THR A 190 -16.78 3.28 1.97
CA THR A 190 -15.87 3.91 2.95
C THR A 190 -14.42 3.86 2.47
N TRP A 191 -13.56 4.74 2.98
CA TRP A 191 -12.10 4.66 2.73
C TRP A 191 -11.52 3.30 3.11
N VAL A 192 -11.99 2.72 4.23
CA VAL A 192 -11.55 1.39 4.69
C VAL A 192 -11.90 0.32 3.66
N GLY A 193 -13.15 0.29 3.19
CA GLY A 193 -13.65 -0.75 2.28
C GLY A 193 -13.21 -0.56 0.82
N SER A 194 -13.10 0.68 0.35
CA SER A 194 -12.78 0.99 -1.06
C SER A 194 -11.28 1.13 -1.34
N ALA A 195 -10.45 1.44 -0.35
CA ALA A 195 -9.03 1.74 -0.55
C ALA A 195 -8.12 0.91 0.37
N LEU A 196 -8.31 0.99 1.69
CA LEU A 196 -7.39 0.35 2.63
C LEU A 196 -7.40 -1.18 2.53
N LEU A 197 -8.57 -1.81 2.52
CA LEU A 197 -8.68 -3.27 2.47
C LEU A 197 -8.16 -3.84 1.14
N PRO A 198 -8.56 -3.32 -0.05
CA PRO A 198 -7.96 -3.75 -1.32
C PRO A 198 -6.44 -3.62 -1.32
N ALA A 199 -5.89 -2.47 -0.90
CA ALA A 199 -4.46 -2.26 -0.85
C ALA A 199 -3.76 -3.24 0.11
N THR A 200 -4.34 -3.48 1.29
CA THR A 200 -3.78 -4.41 2.29
C THR A 200 -3.66 -5.82 1.70
N LEU A 201 -4.70 -6.29 1.00
CA LEU A 201 -4.69 -7.60 0.37
C LEU A 201 -3.71 -7.64 -0.82
N ALA A 202 -3.64 -6.58 -1.61
CA ALA A 202 -2.65 -6.46 -2.68
C ALA A 202 -1.23 -6.58 -2.11
N TYR A 203 -0.88 -5.84 -1.06
CA TYR A 203 0.41 -5.95 -0.37
C TYR A 203 0.68 -7.38 0.11
N SER A 204 -0.28 -8.02 0.80
CA SER A 204 -0.12 -9.40 1.27
C SER A 204 0.18 -10.37 0.13
N THR A 205 -0.45 -10.19 -1.02
CA THR A 205 -0.20 -11.06 -2.19
C THR A 205 1.09 -10.75 -2.92
N VAL A 206 1.45 -9.48 -3.09
CA VAL A 206 2.69 -9.08 -3.77
C VAL A 206 3.89 -9.53 -2.95
N LYS A 207 3.91 -9.22 -1.65
CA LYS A 207 4.98 -9.64 -0.75
C LYS A 207 4.99 -11.16 -0.59
N GLY A 208 3.84 -11.76 -0.33
CA GLY A 208 3.74 -13.18 -0.09
C GLY A 208 4.15 -14.05 -1.30
N VAL A 209 3.67 -13.72 -2.50
CA VAL A 209 3.95 -14.53 -3.70
C VAL A 209 5.22 -14.10 -4.41
N GLY A 210 5.50 -12.80 -4.49
CA GLY A 210 6.68 -12.28 -5.17
C GLY A 210 7.96 -12.38 -4.34
N TRP A 211 7.87 -12.04 -3.05
CA TRP A 211 9.02 -11.95 -2.15
C TRP A 211 9.12 -13.11 -1.16
N TYR A 212 8.22 -14.10 -1.26
CA TYR A 212 8.16 -15.26 -0.35
C TYR A 212 8.08 -14.87 1.14
N ASP A 213 7.49 -13.71 1.41
CA ASP A 213 7.40 -13.08 2.72
C ASP A 213 6.22 -13.69 3.50
N TRP A 214 6.41 -14.91 4.02
CA TRP A 214 5.40 -15.64 4.80
C TRP A 214 6.03 -16.31 6.02
N GLY A 215 5.44 -16.08 7.20
CA GLY A 215 5.88 -16.77 8.40
C GLY A 215 7.39 -16.65 8.60
N ASN A 216 8.08 -17.77 8.84
CA ASN A 216 9.52 -17.76 9.09
C ASN A 216 10.36 -17.46 7.85
N SER A 217 9.87 -17.73 6.63
CA SER A 217 10.65 -17.55 5.40
C SER A 217 10.84 -16.08 5.02
N GLY A 218 9.97 -15.20 5.53
CA GLY A 218 10.06 -13.77 5.29
C GLY A 218 10.88 -12.99 6.32
N LEU A 219 11.40 -13.64 7.36
CA LEU A 219 12.10 -12.93 8.44
C LEU A 219 13.53 -12.58 8.04
N ASN A 220 13.97 -11.37 8.40
CA ASN A 220 15.39 -11.03 8.38
C ASN A 220 16.13 -11.61 9.61
N ASP A 221 17.47 -11.55 9.62
CA ASP A 221 18.29 -12.13 10.70
C ASP A 221 17.94 -11.59 12.09
N HIS A 222 17.66 -10.29 12.22
CA HIS A 222 17.26 -9.68 13.49
C HIS A 222 15.87 -10.14 13.94
N GLU A 223 14.93 -10.25 13.00
CA GLU A 223 13.60 -10.79 13.25
C GLU A 223 13.66 -12.26 13.67
N MET A 224 14.53 -13.07 13.05
CA MET A 224 14.75 -14.46 13.49
C MET A 224 15.23 -14.51 14.94
N LYS A 225 16.15 -13.62 15.35
CA LYS A 225 16.62 -13.50 16.75
C LYS A 225 15.50 -13.03 17.70
N LEU A 226 14.75 -12.00 17.32
CA LEU A 226 13.61 -11.47 18.11
C LEU A 226 12.55 -12.54 18.43
N ASN A 227 12.41 -13.50 17.53
CA ASN A 227 11.47 -14.61 17.62
C ASN A 227 12.08 -15.89 18.21
N GLY A 228 13.35 -15.88 18.62
CA GLY A 228 14.02 -17.04 19.22
C GLY A 228 14.23 -18.22 18.27
N LEU A 229 14.32 -17.94 16.96
CA LEU A 229 14.49 -18.96 15.92
C LEU A 229 15.95 -19.28 15.61
N VAL A 230 16.86 -18.40 16.02
CA VAL A 230 18.31 -18.59 15.98
C VAL A 230 18.90 -18.11 17.30
N GLU A 231 19.89 -18.84 17.79
CA GLU A 231 20.65 -18.42 18.97
C GLU A 231 21.42 -17.14 18.64
N ALA A 232 21.47 -16.21 19.59
CA ALA A 232 22.39 -15.09 19.49
C ALA A 232 23.80 -15.68 19.52
N SER A 233 24.52 -15.64 18.40
CA SER A 233 25.95 -15.96 18.44
C SER A 233 26.59 -14.97 19.40
N GLU A 234 27.10 -15.47 20.52
CA GLU A 234 27.92 -14.70 21.45
C GLU A 234 29.04 -14.04 20.63
N GLN A 235 29.00 -12.71 20.54
CA GLN A 235 30.11 -11.89 20.04
C GLN A 235 30.96 -11.46 21.22
#